data_AF-A0A372KKD4-F1
#
_entry.id   AF-A0A372KKD4-F1
#
_cell.length_a   1.000
_cell.length_b   1.000
_cell.length_c   1.000
_cell.angle_alpha   90.00
_cell.angle_beta   90.00
_cell.angle_gamma   90.00
#
_symmetry.space_group_name_H-M   'P 1'
#
loop_
_entity.id
_entity.type
_entity.pdbx_description
1 polymer ?
#
loop_
_entity_poly.entity_id
_entity_poly.type
_entity_poly.pdbx_seq_one_letter_code
_entity_poly.pdbx_strand_id
1 'polypeptide(L)'
;MIKKIMHWLVADVYVYKGKRVRNIYKYARGTQIALFFFPFLLSVGILLYFHQVQVMQQPYLYGGVALFSLLLLFGLVVLLVLKLEVHVLYFARLRSLFLLRRFLISHNYYTTKEVIIKQENGSITKTKILLPKVYLKQGKFGVDVFFELQGNQFQEKFLKLGPELEITFGGDFMYRKEIKGYTYYHLAIDRFSSRLNIADVKVDKNGLRLMKDIWWDFDSQPHMLVAGGTGGGKTVLLMSIALALVKVGDVALCDPKESDLTVLKKAPVFKNHVYSGKEEMVGCLRDYVTTMVDRYRFMAQHPDNRIGKKYSDYGLRPMFLIFDEWAAFIAMLDNDYKMLSEVIQLLTQLILKGRQAGVFVIEGLQRPDGEFIKTALRDNFMIRISVGVLEDTGYTMLFGDANRDKNFKNIDEINGEKFKGRGYFAHAGEMAGEFFSPYVPFDKGFDFLEAFQAVEALPEDLVPYHKSEAPDEFAGVLKELEELPIDSVFEEATKQHQTLDDLAKRLSKSFSQVKHVVSLVEEGDYYIFGRDDEGKYSFTPVESDMIIAIVETKEAGEKRYKEVISDFFSKNEEAA
;
A
#
# COMPACT_ATOMS: atom_id res chain seq x y z
N MET A 1 23.51 22.03 -21.98
CA MET A 1 22.96 23.17 -21.22
C MET A 1 21.60 23.64 -21.79
N ILE A 2 21.53 24.04 -23.06
CA ILE A 2 20.29 24.53 -23.72
C ILE A 2 19.14 23.51 -23.68
N LYS A 3 19.39 22.21 -23.89
CA LYS A 3 18.36 21.16 -23.74
C LYS A 3 17.80 21.05 -22.31
N LYS A 4 18.63 21.22 -21.28
CA LYS A 4 18.19 21.21 -19.87
C LYS A 4 17.40 22.47 -19.53
N ILE A 5 17.83 23.64 -20.02
CA ILE A 5 17.13 24.92 -19.86
C ILE A 5 15.78 24.90 -20.58
N MET A 6 15.71 24.35 -21.79
CA MET A 6 14.48 24.20 -22.55
C MET A 6 13.54 23.16 -21.93
N HIS A 7 14.09 22.06 -21.40
CA HIS A 7 13.28 21.08 -20.64
C HIS A 7 12.74 21.69 -19.35
N TRP A 8 13.52 22.52 -18.65
CA TRP A 8 13.10 23.23 -17.44
C TRP A 8 12.03 24.29 -17.74
N LEU A 9 12.23 25.14 -18.76
CA LEU A 9 11.25 26.13 -19.24
C LEU A 9 9.94 25.50 -19.73
N VAL A 10 10.02 24.36 -20.44
CA VAL A 10 8.82 23.69 -20.98
C VAL A 10 8.10 22.85 -19.91
N ALA A 11 8.84 22.19 -19.01
CA ALA A 11 8.26 21.40 -17.92
C ALA A 11 7.52 22.28 -16.91
N ASP A 12 8.03 23.49 -16.64
CA ASP A 12 7.34 24.43 -15.77
C ASP A 12 6.13 25.10 -16.44
N VAL A 13 6.18 25.38 -17.74
CA VAL A 13 5.13 26.16 -18.40
C VAL A 13 4.01 25.27 -18.98
N TYR A 14 4.29 24.01 -19.30
CA TYR A 14 3.36 23.17 -20.06
C TYR A 14 3.16 21.77 -19.47
N VAL A 15 2.38 21.69 -18.38
CA VAL A 15 1.83 20.40 -17.94
C VAL A 15 0.78 19.97 -18.96
N TYR A 16 1.02 18.86 -19.67
CA TYR A 16 0.05 18.30 -20.61
C TYR A 16 -1.19 17.78 -19.87
N LYS A 17 -2.28 18.54 -19.96
CA LYS A 17 -3.57 18.30 -19.27
C LYS A 17 -4.50 17.32 -19.98
N GLY A 18 -4.11 16.82 -21.16
CA GLY A 18 -4.95 15.94 -21.98
C GLY A 18 -5.95 16.69 -22.86
N LYS A 19 -7.09 16.04 -23.16
CA LYS A 19 -8.11 16.58 -24.06
C LYS A 19 -9.14 17.39 -23.28
N ARG A 20 -9.43 18.61 -23.76
CA ARG A 20 -10.49 19.45 -23.20
C ARG A 20 -11.85 18.81 -23.40
N VAL A 21 -12.66 18.76 -22.33
CA VAL A 21 -14.06 18.32 -22.37
C VAL A 21 -14.89 19.37 -23.10
N ARG A 22 -15.65 18.93 -24.11
CA ARG A 22 -16.48 19.79 -24.95
C ARG A 22 -17.87 19.19 -25.09
N ASN A 23 -18.88 20.02 -25.33
CA ASN A 23 -20.26 19.56 -25.48
C ASN A 23 -20.46 18.64 -26.70
N ILE A 24 -19.52 18.61 -27.66
CA ILE A 24 -19.56 17.72 -28.84
C ILE A 24 -19.52 16.23 -28.46
N TYR A 25 -18.91 15.87 -27.32
CA TYR A 25 -18.80 14.47 -26.89
C TYR A 25 -20.16 13.83 -26.55
N LYS A 26 -21.27 14.61 -26.49
CA LYS A 26 -22.62 14.04 -26.41
C LYS A 26 -22.95 13.10 -27.57
N TYR A 27 -22.30 13.29 -28.71
CA TYR A 27 -22.48 12.46 -29.90
C TYR A 27 -21.41 11.38 -30.05
N ALA A 28 -20.45 11.25 -29.12
CA ALA A 28 -19.28 10.39 -29.30
C ALA A 28 -19.63 8.94 -29.68
N ARG A 29 -20.51 8.29 -28.91
CA ARG A 29 -20.96 6.92 -29.20
C ARG A 29 -21.75 6.84 -30.50
N GLY A 30 -22.64 7.80 -30.75
CA GLY A 30 -23.42 7.86 -31.99
C GLY A 30 -22.54 8.00 -33.23
N THR A 31 -21.49 8.83 -33.17
CA THR A 31 -20.52 8.98 -34.26
C THR A 31 -19.69 7.71 -34.49
N GLN A 32 -19.36 6.97 -33.44
CA GLN A 32 -18.66 5.68 -33.57
C GLN A 32 -19.56 4.63 -34.23
N ILE A 33 -20.80 4.49 -33.75
CA ILE A 33 -21.78 3.57 -34.33
C ILE A 33 -22.01 3.92 -35.80
N ALA A 34 -22.23 5.20 -36.13
CA ALA A 34 -22.42 5.64 -37.51
C ALA A 34 -21.19 5.33 -38.39
N LEU A 35 -19.97 5.56 -37.88
CA LEU A 35 -18.73 5.28 -38.60
C LEU A 35 -18.58 3.79 -38.92
N PHE A 36 -18.83 2.90 -37.95
CA PHE A 36 -18.73 1.45 -38.15
C PHE A 36 -19.92 0.85 -38.91
N PHE A 37 -21.09 1.52 -38.88
CA PHE A 37 -22.28 1.06 -39.59
C PHE A 37 -22.29 1.49 -41.07
N PHE A 38 -21.60 2.58 -41.40
CA PHE A 38 -21.58 3.15 -42.76
C PHE A 38 -21.18 2.16 -43.87
N PRO A 39 -20.15 1.29 -43.72
CA PRO A 39 -19.81 0.31 -44.75
C PRO A 39 -20.94 -0.68 -45.05
N PHE A 40 -21.73 -1.04 -44.03
CA PHE A 40 -22.86 -1.96 -44.19
C PHE A 40 -24.03 -1.30 -44.93
N LEU A 41 -24.32 -0.03 -44.63
CA LEU A 41 -25.29 0.76 -45.38
C LEU A 41 -24.91 0.86 -46.86
N LEU A 42 -23.64 1.14 -47.15
CA LEU A 42 -23.13 1.20 -48.51
C LEU A 42 -23.26 -0.16 -49.22
N SER A 43 -22.87 -1.24 -48.54
CA SER A 43 -22.90 -2.60 -49.09
C SER A 43 -24.32 -3.06 -49.43
N VAL A 44 -25.28 -2.83 -48.52
CA VAL A 44 -26.70 -3.14 -48.78
C VAL A 44 -27.25 -2.28 -49.91
N GLY A 45 -26.90 -0.98 -49.95
CA GLY A 45 -27.28 -0.09 -51.05
C GLY A 45 -26.77 -0.58 -52.42
N ILE A 46 -25.51 -1.01 -52.49
CA ILE A 46 -24.91 -1.58 -53.70
C ILE A 46 -25.62 -2.88 -54.10
N LEU A 47 -25.90 -3.78 -53.16
CA LEU A 47 -26.62 -5.02 -53.42
C LEU A 47 -28.03 -4.76 -53.98
N LEU A 48 -28.77 -3.83 -53.39
CA LEU A 48 -30.09 -3.44 -53.87
C LEU A 48 -30.03 -2.83 -55.29
N TYR A 49 -28.97 -2.09 -55.61
CA TYR A 49 -28.75 -1.54 -56.95
C TYR A 49 -28.51 -2.63 -58.00
N PHE A 50 -27.63 -3.60 -57.71
CA PHE A 50 -27.36 -4.72 -58.64
C PHE A 50 -28.58 -5.62 -58.85
N HIS A 51 -29.43 -5.78 -57.83
CA HIS A 51 -30.65 -6.58 -57.87
C HIS A 51 -31.93 -5.79 -58.15
N GLN A 52 -31.82 -4.58 -58.71
CA GLN A 52 -32.95 -3.65 -58.89
C GLN A 52 -34.17 -4.25 -59.60
N VAL A 53 -33.98 -5.14 -60.58
CA VAL A 53 -35.08 -5.78 -61.31
C VAL A 53 -35.89 -6.71 -60.40
N GLN A 54 -35.20 -7.49 -59.55
CA GLN A 54 -35.84 -8.41 -58.60
C GLN A 54 -36.52 -7.64 -57.46
N VAL A 55 -35.91 -6.52 -57.04
CA VAL A 55 -36.51 -5.61 -56.04
C VAL A 55 -37.81 -5.01 -56.56
N MET A 56 -37.88 -4.60 -57.83
CA MET A 56 -39.11 -4.07 -58.43
C MET A 56 -40.23 -5.12 -58.53
N GLN A 57 -39.88 -6.40 -58.72
CA GLN A 57 -40.85 -7.50 -58.80
C GLN A 57 -41.41 -7.90 -57.42
N GLN A 58 -40.59 -7.85 -56.36
CA GLN A 58 -40.96 -8.27 -55.00
C GLN A 58 -40.46 -7.27 -53.94
N PRO A 59 -40.97 -6.03 -53.92
CA PRO A 59 -40.39 -4.93 -53.13
C PRO A 59 -40.47 -5.17 -51.63
N TYR A 60 -41.56 -5.74 -51.14
CA TYR A 60 -41.75 -6.02 -49.71
C TYR A 60 -40.80 -7.10 -49.19
N LEU A 61 -40.51 -8.12 -50.00
CA LEU A 61 -39.62 -9.22 -49.62
C LEU A 61 -38.16 -8.73 -49.54
N TYR A 62 -37.64 -8.14 -50.61
CA TYR A 62 -36.25 -7.66 -50.64
C TYR A 62 -36.03 -6.48 -49.69
N GLY A 63 -37.00 -5.56 -49.58
CA GLY A 63 -36.96 -4.48 -48.60
C GLY A 63 -37.00 -4.99 -47.16
N GLY A 64 -37.83 -6.00 -46.88
CA GLY A 64 -37.90 -6.65 -45.57
C GLY A 64 -36.60 -7.36 -45.18
N VAL A 65 -36.01 -8.13 -46.10
CA VAL A 65 -34.72 -8.80 -45.88
C VAL A 65 -33.59 -7.79 -45.67
N ALA A 66 -33.54 -6.72 -46.47
CA ALA A 66 -32.54 -5.66 -46.33
C ALA A 66 -32.67 -4.93 -44.98
N LEU A 67 -33.89 -4.58 -44.58
CA LEU A 67 -34.16 -3.93 -43.29
C LEU A 67 -33.79 -4.85 -42.12
N PHE A 68 -34.20 -6.12 -42.16
CA PHE A 68 -33.88 -7.10 -41.13
C PHE A 68 -32.36 -7.29 -41.00
N SER A 69 -31.66 -7.41 -42.13
CA SER A 69 -30.19 -7.53 -42.17
C SER A 69 -29.51 -6.30 -41.59
N LEU A 70 -29.98 -5.09 -41.93
CA LEU A 70 -29.45 -3.83 -41.39
C LEU A 70 -29.70 -3.70 -39.88
N LEU A 71 -30.86 -4.11 -39.37
CA LEU A 71 -31.15 -4.10 -37.94
C LEU A 71 -30.25 -5.07 -37.16
N LEU A 72 -30.05 -6.28 -37.71
CA LEU A 72 -29.16 -7.28 -37.11
C LEU A 72 -27.71 -6.79 -37.10
N LEU A 73 -27.23 -6.25 -38.22
CA LEU A 73 -25.89 -5.67 -38.33
C LEU A 73 -25.71 -4.45 -37.42
N PHE A 74 -26.75 -3.61 -37.27
CA PHE A 74 -26.72 -2.49 -36.34
C PHE A 74 -26.52 -2.97 -34.90
N GLY A 75 -27.26 -4.01 -34.48
CA GLY A 75 -27.07 -4.65 -33.18
C GLY A 75 -25.63 -5.16 -32.97
N LEU A 76 -25.07 -5.83 -33.96
CA LEU A 76 -23.68 -6.31 -33.93
C LEU A 76 -22.66 -5.15 -33.86
N VAL A 77 -22.88 -4.07 -34.61
CA VAL A 77 -22.02 -2.87 -34.57
C VAL A 77 -22.10 -2.20 -33.19
N VAL A 78 -23.28 -2.12 -32.57
CA VAL A 78 -23.42 -1.61 -31.20
C VAL A 78 -22.60 -2.45 -30.23
N LEU A 79 -22.71 -3.79 -30.29
CA LEU A 79 -21.90 -4.69 -29.46
C LEU A 79 -20.40 -4.53 -29.70
N LEU A 80 -19.98 -4.40 -30.97
CA LEU A 80 -18.58 -4.16 -31.34
C LEU A 80 -18.07 -2.85 -30.73
N VAL A 81 -18.81 -1.75 -30.85
CA VAL A 81 -18.43 -0.44 -30.28
C VAL A 81 -18.31 -0.53 -28.76
N LEU A 82 -19.25 -1.20 -28.08
CA LEU A 82 -19.17 -1.43 -26.63
C LEU A 82 -17.91 -2.20 -26.24
N LYS A 83 -17.53 -3.23 -27.02
CA LYS A 83 -16.31 -4.00 -26.78
C LYS A 83 -15.04 -3.18 -27.03
N LEU A 84 -15.03 -2.34 -28.06
CA LEU A 84 -13.94 -1.41 -28.36
C LEU A 84 -13.77 -0.35 -27.26
N GLU A 85 -14.86 0.19 -26.70
CA GLU A 85 -14.83 1.12 -25.58
C GLU A 85 -14.11 0.54 -24.34
N VAL A 86 -14.08 -0.79 -24.17
CA VAL A 86 -13.40 -1.47 -23.07
C VAL A 86 -11.94 -1.79 -23.40
N HIS A 87 -11.67 -2.35 -24.57
CA HIS A 87 -10.35 -2.95 -24.87
C HIS A 87 -9.39 -1.99 -25.57
N VAL A 88 -9.89 -0.95 -26.24
CA VAL A 88 -9.08 -0.05 -27.06
C VAL A 88 -9.03 1.34 -26.43
N LEU A 89 -7.83 1.76 -26.02
CA LEU A 89 -7.59 2.99 -25.25
C LEU A 89 -8.16 4.26 -25.90
N TYR A 90 -8.17 4.32 -27.23
CA TYR A 90 -8.77 5.47 -27.95
C TYR A 90 -10.28 5.59 -27.68
N PHE A 91 -11.02 4.48 -27.76
CA PHE A 91 -12.47 4.46 -27.55
C PHE A 91 -12.80 4.61 -26.06
N ALA A 92 -12.01 4.00 -25.17
CA ALA A 92 -12.09 4.21 -23.74
C ALA A 92 -11.97 5.71 -23.37
N ARG A 93 -10.99 6.42 -23.95
CA ARG A 93 -10.84 7.89 -23.78
C ARG A 93 -12.07 8.66 -24.23
N LEU A 94 -12.68 8.29 -25.36
CA LEU A 94 -13.89 8.97 -25.86
C LEU A 94 -15.09 8.72 -24.94
N ARG A 95 -15.25 7.50 -24.42
CA ARG A 95 -16.26 7.17 -23.41
C ARG A 95 -16.05 8.01 -22.15
N SER A 96 -14.82 8.10 -21.63
CA SER A 96 -14.51 8.90 -20.45
C SER A 96 -14.78 10.39 -20.64
N LEU A 97 -14.48 10.95 -21.82
CA LEU A 97 -14.82 12.34 -22.17
C LEU A 97 -16.35 12.56 -22.21
N PHE A 98 -17.11 11.57 -22.68
CA PHE A 98 -18.57 11.59 -22.64
C PHE A 98 -19.10 11.53 -21.20
N LEU A 99 -18.57 10.62 -20.37
CA LEU A 99 -18.96 10.48 -18.96
C LEU A 99 -18.68 11.77 -18.18
N LEU A 100 -17.50 12.35 -18.34
CA LEU A 100 -17.15 13.60 -17.69
C LEU A 100 -18.04 14.77 -18.17
N ARG A 101 -18.38 14.82 -19.46
CA ARG A 101 -19.35 15.81 -19.97
C ARG A 101 -20.72 15.61 -19.34
N ARG A 102 -21.19 14.36 -19.21
CA ARG A 102 -22.49 14.04 -18.59
C ARG A 102 -22.48 14.45 -17.12
N PHE A 103 -21.40 14.14 -16.41
CA PHE A 103 -21.16 14.52 -15.02
C PHE A 103 -21.25 16.03 -14.80
N LEU A 104 -20.54 16.82 -15.61
CA LEU A 104 -20.58 18.29 -15.50
C LEU A 104 -22.00 18.84 -15.70
N ILE A 105 -22.79 18.24 -16.58
CA ILE A 105 -24.14 18.74 -16.85
C ILE A 105 -25.14 18.28 -15.80
N SER A 106 -25.05 17.04 -15.32
CA SER A 106 -25.95 16.53 -14.28
C SER A 106 -25.79 17.28 -12.96
N HIS A 107 -24.59 17.76 -12.67
CA HIS A 107 -24.29 18.55 -11.46
C HIS A 107 -24.37 20.07 -11.68
N ASN A 108 -24.90 20.52 -12.83
CA ASN A 108 -25.05 21.94 -13.18
C ASN A 108 -23.74 22.74 -13.22
N TYR A 109 -22.61 22.10 -13.55
CA TYR A 109 -21.31 22.71 -13.79
C TYR A 109 -21.19 23.23 -15.23
N TYR A 110 -22.07 24.16 -15.62
CA TYR A 110 -22.04 24.84 -16.91
C TYR A 110 -22.65 26.24 -16.83
N THR A 111 -22.33 27.06 -17.82
CA THR A 111 -22.93 28.39 -18.02
C THR A 111 -23.71 28.40 -19.33
N THR A 112 -24.80 29.13 -19.40
CA THR A 112 -25.58 29.33 -20.63
C THR A 112 -25.22 30.66 -21.28
N LYS A 113 -25.09 30.67 -22.61
CA LYS A 113 -25.00 31.89 -23.40
C LYS A 113 -26.10 31.89 -24.44
N GLU A 114 -26.95 32.90 -24.43
CA GLU A 114 -27.96 33.09 -25.46
C GLU A 114 -27.30 33.55 -26.76
N VAL A 115 -27.66 32.89 -27.86
CA VAL A 115 -27.19 33.25 -29.20
C VAL A 115 -28.41 33.53 -30.05
N ILE A 116 -28.54 34.79 -30.46
CA ILE A 116 -29.60 35.24 -31.34
C ILE A 116 -29.18 34.93 -32.78
N ILE A 117 -29.92 34.06 -33.46
CA ILE A 117 -29.72 33.77 -34.88
C ILE A 117 -30.78 34.55 -35.65
N LYS A 118 -30.34 35.53 -36.44
CA LYS A 118 -31.22 36.26 -37.36
C LYS A 118 -31.49 35.38 -38.58
N GLN A 119 -32.77 35.12 -38.86
CA GLN A 119 -33.24 34.47 -40.08
C GLN A 119 -34.16 35.44 -40.85
N GLU A 120 -34.43 35.14 -42.12
CA GLU A 120 -35.25 35.99 -43.01
C GLU A 120 -36.67 36.25 -42.47
N ASN A 121 -37.23 35.36 -41.64
CA ASN A 121 -38.57 35.49 -41.03
C ASN A 121 -38.56 35.66 -39.50
N GLY A 122 -37.49 36.22 -38.92
CA GLY A 122 -37.40 36.55 -37.49
C GLY A 122 -36.12 36.10 -36.80
N SER A 123 -35.97 36.41 -35.51
CA SER A 123 -34.82 35.99 -34.71
C SER A 123 -35.15 34.79 -33.82
N ILE A 124 -34.39 33.70 -33.95
CA ILE A 124 -34.48 32.55 -33.03
C ILE A 124 -33.37 32.67 -31.98
N THR A 125 -33.76 32.77 -30.71
CA THR A 125 -32.83 32.70 -29.58
C THR A 125 -32.52 31.24 -29.28
N LYS A 126 -31.25 30.83 -29.44
CA LYS A 126 -30.77 29.49 -29.04
C LYS A 126 -29.85 29.61 -27.84
N THR A 127 -30.14 28.85 -26.79
CA THR A 127 -29.28 28.76 -25.60
C THR A 127 -28.12 27.80 -25.87
N LYS A 128 -26.88 28.31 -25.83
CA LYS A 128 -25.67 27.52 -25.99
C LYS A 128 -25.06 27.21 -24.61
N ILE A 129 -24.94 25.92 -24.30
CA ILE A 129 -24.27 25.43 -23.09
C ILE A 129 -22.76 25.58 -23.26
N LEU A 130 -22.12 26.31 -22.34
CA LEU A 130 -20.68 26.49 -22.23
C LEU A 130 -20.16 25.73 -21.00
N LEU A 131 -19.27 24.77 -21.23
CA LEU A 131 -18.62 24.01 -20.17
C LEU A 131 -17.37 24.74 -19.65
N PRO A 132 -17.06 24.64 -18.35
CA PRO A 132 -15.82 25.13 -17.77
C PRO A 132 -14.60 24.45 -18.41
N LYS A 133 -13.40 25.01 -18.22
CA LYS A 133 -12.16 24.42 -18.76
C LYS A 133 -11.76 23.21 -17.92
N VAL A 134 -12.32 22.07 -18.28
CA VAL A 134 -11.99 20.76 -17.72
C VAL A 134 -11.27 19.93 -18.77
N TYR A 135 -10.23 19.21 -18.36
CA TYR A 135 -9.43 18.37 -19.24
C TYR A 135 -9.36 16.94 -18.70
N LEU A 136 -9.28 15.98 -19.60
CA LEU A 136 -9.15 14.56 -19.27
C LEU A 136 -7.95 13.96 -19.98
N LYS A 137 -7.12 13.25 -19.23
CA LYS A 137 -6.02 12.44 -19.72
C LYS A 137 -6.23 11.03 -19.19
N GLN A 138 -6.23 10.03 -20.08
CA GLN A 138 -6.43 8.65 -19.68
C GLN A 138 -5.37 7.74 -20.29
N GLY A 139 -4.74 6.96 -19.41
CA GLY A 139 -3.89 5.81 -19.71
C GLY A 139 -4.69 4.51 -19.67
N LYS A 140 -3.98 3.38 -19.69
CA LYS A 140 -4.63 2.06 -19.63
C LYS A 140 -5.28 1.78 -18.26
N PHE A 141 -4.61 2.17 -17.17
CA PHE A 141 -5.01 1.87 -15.80
C PHE A 141 -5.31 3.12 -14.94
N GLY A 142 -5.35 4.30 -15.57
CA GLY A 142 -5.57 5.55 -14.83
C GLY A 142 -6.21 6.65 -15.66
N VAL A 143 -6.98 7.50 -14.99
CA VAL A 143 -7.67 8.68 -15.51
C VAL A 143 -7.31 9.89 -14.65
N ASP A 144 -6.67 10.87 -15.27
CA ASP A 144 -6.41 12.18 -14.69
C ASP A 144 -7.48 13.17 -15.17
N VAL A 145 -8.16 13.83 -14.23
CA VAL A 145 -9.14 14.88 -14.53
C VAL A 145 -8.68 16.21 -13.95
N PHE A 146 -8.50 17.21 -14.81
CA PHE A 146 -8.01 18.54 -14.45
C PHE A 146 -9.15 19.56 -14.48
N PHE A 147 -9.30 20.31 -13.39
CA PHE A 147 -10.29 21.38 -13.23
C PHE A 147 -9.59 22.73 -13.05
N GLU A 148 -9.96 23.73 -13.85
CA GLU A 148 -9.46 25.10 -13.72
C GLU A 148 -10.12 25.80 -12.52
N LEU A 149 -9.29 26.30 -11.59
CA LEU A 149 -9.72 27.02 -10.38
C LEU A 149 -9.79 28.54 -10.61
N GLN A 150 -8.87 29.11 -11.39
CA GLN A 150 -8.73 30.57 -11.52
C GLN A 150 -9.96 31.24 -12.15
N GLY A 151 -10.61 32.11 -11.39
CA GLY A 151 -11.71 32.96 -11.87
C GLY A 151 -12.97 32.19 -12.26
N ASN A 152 -13.14 30.97 -11.75
CA ASN A 152 -14.25 30.09 -12.09
C ASN A 152 -15.28 30.05 -10.94
N GLN A 153 -16.57 30.24 -11.26
CA GLN A 153 -17.67 30.17 -10.29
C GLN A 153 -17.83 28.82 -9.58
N PHE A 154 -17.19 27.76 -10.10
CA PHE A 154 -17.25 26.40 -9.54
C PHE A 154 -16.02 26.03 -8.69
N GLN A 155 -15.15 26.99 -8.35
CA GLN A 155 -13.86 26.75 -7.70
C GLN A 155 -13.96 25.88 -6.44
N GLU A 156 -14.81 26.27 -5.47
CA GLU A 156 -14.95 25.53 -4.21
C GLU A 156 -15.46 24.10 -4.41
N LYS A 157 -16.41 23.92 -5.33
CA LYS A 157 -16.98 22.60 -5.66
C LYS A 157 -15.92 21.72 -6.31
N PHE A 158 -15.10 22.27 -7.20
CA PHE A 158 -14.03 21.54 -7.88
C PHE A 158 -12.94 21.03 -6.94
N LEU A 159 -12.83 21.57 -5.72
CA LEU A 159 -11.92 21.06 -4.69
C LEU A 159 -12.44 19.80 -3.98
N LYS A 160 -13.72 19.45 -4.12
CA LYS A 160 -14.37 18.34 -3.39
C LYS A 160 -15.06 17.33 -4.32
N LEU A 161 -14.37 16.87 -5.38
CA LEU A 161 -14.96 15.97 -6.39
C LEU A 161 -14.47 14.51 -6.34
N GLY A 162 -13.59 14.14 -5.42
CA GLY A 162 -12.96 12.80 -5.40
C GLY A 162 -13.98 11.64 -5.46
N PRO A 163 -14.88 11.51 -4.47
CA PRO A 163 -15.88 10.43 -4.44
C PRO A 163 -16.84 10.45 -5.64
N GLU A 164 -17.26 11.64 -6.09
CA GLU A 164 -18.16 11.77 -7.24
C GLU A 164 -17.53 11.30 -8.56
N LEU A 165 -16.24 11.57 -8.74
CA LEU A 165 -15.48 11.10 -9.91
C LEU A 165 -15.22 9.60 -9.83
N GLU A 166 -15.00 9.06 -8.64
CA GLU A 166 -14.83 7.62 -8.43
C GLU A 166 -16.05 6.84 -8.95
N ILE A 167 -17.25 7.28 -8.55
CA ILE A 167 -18.52 6.73 -9.03
C ILE A 167 -18.68 6.93 -10.54
N THR A 168 -18.34 8.11 -11.05
CA THR A 168 -18.52 8.46 -12.47
C THR A 168 -17.69 7.56 -13.40
N PHE A 169 -16.44 7.29 -13.03
CA PHE A 169 -15.53 6.47 -13.85
C PHE A 169 -15.54 4.99 -13.48
N GLY A 170 -16.18 4.60 -12.37
CA GLY A 170 -16.09 3.25 -11.82
C GLY A 170 -14.65 2.88 -11.47
N GLY A 171 -13.89 3.87 -10.97
CA GLY A 171 -12.48 3.74 -10.63
C GLY A 171 -12.26 3.68 -9.13
N ASP A 172 -11.02 3.88 -8.72
CA ASP A 172 -10.63 4.10 -7.34
C ASP A 172 -9.89 5.44 -7.24
N PHE A 173 -10.34 6.33 -6.34
CA PHE A 173 -9.71 7.63 -6.15
C PHE A 173 -8.39 7.48 -5.38
N MET A 174 -7.30 7.97 -5.99
CA MET A 174 -5.94 7.82 -5.46
C MET A 174 -5.43 9.10 -4.79
N TYR A 175 -5.45 10.23 -5.49
CA TYR A 175 -5.00 11.48 -4.90
C TYR A 175 -5.52 12.68 -5.68
N ARG A 176 -5.52 13.81 -4.98
CA ARG A 176 -5.71 15.15 -5.56
C ARG A 176 -4.42 15.93 -5.42
N LYS A 177 -3.99 16.58 -6.49
CA LYS A 177 -2.84 17.50 -6.47
C LYS A 177 -3.23 18.82 -7.12
N GLU A 178 -2.60 19.89 -6.67
CA GLU A 178 -2.80 21.23 -7.23
C GLU A 178 -1.59 21.65 -8.04
N ILE A 179 -1.82 22.11 -9.26
CA ILE A 179 -0.78 22.52 -10.19
C ILE A 179 -1.23 23.81 -10.88
N LYS A 180 -0.54 24.92 -10.58
CA LYS A 180 -0.58 26.19 -11.33
C LYS A 180 -2.01 26.60 -11.75
N GLY A 181 -2.90 26.79 -10.77
CA GLY A 181 -4.29 27.24 -11.00
C GLY A 181 -5.27 26.13 -11.42
N TYR A 182 -4.84 24.88 -11.40
CA TYR A 182 -5.66 23.69 -11.62
C TYR A 182 -5.61 22.79 -10.41
N THR A 183 -6.73 22.14 -10.10
CA THR A 183 -6.73 20.93 -9.27
C THR A 183 -6.91 19.72 -10.18
N TYR A 184 -6.20 18.63 -9.93
CA TYR A 184 -6.41 17.41 -10.68
C TYR A 184 -6.54 16.19 -9.79
N TYR A 185 -7.42 15.29 -10.21
CA TYR A 185 -7.76 14.05 -9.55
C TYR A 185 -7.18 12.90 -10.35
N HIS A 186 -6.41 12.04 -9.71
CA HIS A 186 -5.97 10.77 -10.28
C HIS A 186 -6.90 9.67 -9.80
N LEU A 187 -7.55 9.00 -10.75
CA LEU A 187 -8.36 7.81 -10.50
C LEU A 187 -7.72 6.63 -11.18
N ALA A 188 -7.60 5.52 -10.47
CA ALA A 188 -7.21 4.27 -11.08
C ALA A 188 -8.43 3.52 -11.64
N ILE A 189 -8.25 2.87 -12.78
CA ILE A 189 -9.32 2.14 -13.47
C ILE A 189 -8.82 0.77 -13.91
N ASP A 190 -9.74 -0.18 -14.05
CA ASP A 190 -9.47 -1.52 -14.58
C ASP A 190 -8.32 -2.24 -13.83
N ARG A 191 -8.38 -2.21 -12.50
CA ARG A 191 -7.35 -2.73 -11.60
C ARG A 191 -7.19 -4.24 -11.67
N PHE A 192 -8.27 -4.98 -11.94
CA PHE A 192 -8.19 -6.41 -12.11
C PHE A 192 -7.33 -6.80 -13.32
N SER A 193 -7.45 -6.08 -14.44
CA SER A 193 -6.65 -6.39 -15.64
C SER A 193 -5.17 -6.00 -15.49
N SER A 194 -4.82 -5.19 -14.48
CA SER A 194 -3.44 -4.89 -14.12
C SER A 194 -2.78 -5.95 -13.24
N ARG A 195 -3.53 -6.96 -12.78
CA ARG A 195 -2.95 -8.14 -12.11
C ARG A 195 -1.89 -8.83 -12.97
N LEU A 196 -0.81 -9.26 -12.31
CA LEU A 196 0.28 -10.02 -12.93
C LEU A 196 0.11 -11.51 -12.68
N ASN A 197 0.73 -12.33 -13.53
CA ASN A 197 1.01 -13.72 -13.19
C ASN A 197 2.29 -13.77 -12.34
N ILE A 198 2.45 -14.79 -11.50
CA ILE A 198 3.66 -15.00 -10.70
C ILE A 198 4.96 -14.98 -11.53
N ALA A 199 4.92 -15.51 -12.76
CA ALA A 199 6.06 -15.50 -13.68
C ALA A 199 6.50 -14.09 -14.12
N ASP A 200 5.58 -13.11 -14.08
CA ASP A 200 5.85 -11.72 -14.46
C ASP A 200 6.31 -10.86 -13.27
N VAL A 201 6.29 -11.41 -12.05
CA VAL A 201 6.77 -10.76 -10.82
C VAL A 201 8.29 -10.81 -10.82
N LYS A 202 8.91 -9.65 -10.99
CA LYS A 202 10.36 -9.50 -11.02
C LYS A 202 10.77 -8.12 -10.56
N VAL A 203 12.01 -8.04 -10.10
CA VAL A 203 12.66 -6.75 -9.84
C VAL A 203 13.14 -6.19 -11.17
N ASP A 204 12.65 -4.99 -11.51
CA ASP A 204 13.13 -4.20 -12.63
C ASP A 204 13.77 -2.89 -12.13
N LYS A 205 14.13 -1.98 -13.04
CA LYS A 205 14.76 -0.70 -12.71
C LYS A 205 13.96 0.20 -11.76
N ASN A 206 12.66 -0.03 -11.61
CA ASN A 206 11.77 0.73 -10.74
C ASN A 206 11.49 -0.02 -9.41
N GLY A 207 12.11 -1.18 -9.18
CA GLY A 207 11.88 -2.03 -8.00
C GLY A 207 11.09 -3.30 -8.30
N LEU A 208 10.54 -3.93 -7.26
CA LEU A 208 9.76 -5.16 -7.36
C LEU A 208 8.38 -4.86 -7.97
N ARG A 209 8.10 -5.43 -9.14
CA ARG A 209 6.82 -5.22 -9.81
C ARG A 209 5.74 -6.17 -9.27
N LEU A 210 4.71 -5.61 -8.64
CA LEU A 210 3.60 -6.36 -8.02
C LEU A 210 2.33 -6.35 -8.89
N MET A 211 2.11 -5.28 -9.65
CA MET A 211 1.07 -5.20 -10.68
C MET A 211 1.63 -4.54 -11.95
N LYS A 212 0.87 -4.52 -13.05
CA LYS A 212 1.33 -3.88 -14.30
C LYS A 212 1.67 -2.39 -14.10
N ASP A 213 1.07 -1.75 -13.10
CA ASP A 213 1.19 -0.35 -12.78
C ASP A 213 1.60 -0.06 -11.32
N ILE A 214 1.95 -1.09 -10.54
CA ILE A 214 2.41 -0.95 -9.14
C ILE A 214 3.78 -1.60 -8.98
N TRP A 215 4.72 -0.81 -8.47
CA TRP A 215 6.06 -1.23 -8.10
C TRP A 215 6.31 -0.92 -6.63
N TRP A 216 7.07 -1.78 -5.98
CA TRP A 216 7.73 -1.47 -4.73
C TRP A 216 9.20 -1.15 -5.01
N ASP A 217 9.53 0.14 -4.98
CA ASP A 217 10.90 0.62 -5.02
C ASP A 217 11.50 0.56 -3.62
N PHE A 218 12.08 -0.59 -3.25
CA PHE A 218 12.67 -0.80 -1.93
C PHE A 218 13.87 0.13 -1.65
N ASP A 219 14.53 0.71 -2.65
CA ASP A 219 15.62 1.66 -2.38
C ASP A 219 15.12 3.03 -1.92
N SER A 220 13.92 3.44 -2.37
CA SER A 220 13.29 4.68 -1.91
C SER A 220 12.33 4.46 -0.74
N GLN A 221 11.69 3.29 -0.67
CA GLN A 221 10.65 2.93 0.28
C GLN A 221 10.98 1.56 0.91
N PRO A 222 11.93 1.50 1.86
CA PRO A 222 12.66 0.29 2.26
C PRO A 222 11.86 -0.80 2.95
N HIS A 223 10.81 -0.46 3.68
CA HIS A 223 10.08 -1.42 4.50
C HIS A 223 8.62 -1.54 4.04
N MET A 224 8.10 -2.77 4.12
CA MET A 224 6.75 -3.12 3.67
C MET A 224 5.94 -3.77 4.80
N LEU A 225 4.69 -3.34 4.95
CA LEU A 225 3.72 -3.96 5.84
C LEU A 225 2.64 -4.66 5.01
N VAL A 226 2.38 -5.93 5.30
CA VAL A 226 1.37 -6.75 4.60
C VAL A 226 0.35 -7.26 5.61
N ALA A 227 -0.85 -6.67 5.62
CA ALA A 227 -1.95 -7.12 6.45
C ALA A 227 -2.90 -8.05 5.69
N GLY A 228 -3.50 -9.03 6.36
CA GLY A 228 -4.57 -9.81 5.74
C GLY A 228 -5.16 -10.88 6.64
N GLY A 229 -6.48 -11.01 6.62
CA GLY A 229 -7.20 -12.06 7.32
C GLY A 229 -6.86 -13.46 6.79
N THR A 230 -7.11 -14.47 7.61
CA THR A 230 -6.91 -15.89 7.24
C THR A 230 -7.63 -16.22 5.94
N GLY A 231 -6.93 -16.86 5.00
CA GLY A 231 -7.47 -17.22 3.69
C GLY A 231 -7.54 -16.08 2.66
N GLY A 232 -7.14 -14.85 3.02
CA GLY A 232 -7.08 -13.68 2.13
C GLY A 232 -5.96 -13.72 1.09
N GLY A 233 -4.96 -14.60 1.26
CA GLY A 233 -3.83 -14.77 0.35
C GLY A 233 -2.54 -14.07 0.79
N LYS A 234 -2.40 -13.71 2.07
CA LYS A 234 -1.19 -13.09 2.67
C LYS A 234 0.06 -13.92 2.41
N THR A 235 0.07 -15.18 2.85
CA THR A 235 1.21 -16.08 2.71
C THR A 235 1.57 -16.31 1.25
N VAL A 236 0.58 -16.46 0.36
CA VAL A 236 0.80 -16.57 -1.10
C VAL A 236 1.45 -15.32 -1.68
N LEU A 237 1.04 -14.13 -1.22
CA LEU A 237 1.67 -12.87 -1.63
C LEU A 237 3.13 -12.79 -1.13
N LEU A 238 3.40 -13.11 0.13
CA LEU A 238 4.74 -13.11 0.70
C LEU A 238 5.66 -14.11 -0.02
N MET A 239 5.20 -15.33 -0.31
CA MET A 239 5.94 -16.30 -1.11
C MET A 239 6.21 -15.79 -2.54
N SER A 240 5.23 -15.12 -3.17
CA SER A 240 5.40 -14.54 -4.51
C SER A 240 6.46 -13.42 -4.52
N ILE A 241 6.48 -12.61 -3.46
CA ILE A 241 7.49 -11.57 -3.23
C ILE A 241 8.87 -12.22 -3.03
N ALA A 242 8.97 -13.18 -2.11
CA ALA A 242 10.22 -13.88 -1.81
C ALA A 242 10.83 -14.55 -3.06
N LEU A 243 10.01 -15.19 -3.91
CA LEU A 243 10.44 -15.82 -5.16
C LEU A 243 11.06 -14.84 -6.15
N ALA A 244 10.61 -13.59 -6.16
CA ALA A 244 11.19 -12.55 -7.01
C ALA A 244 12.44 -11.92 -6.39
N LEU A 245 12.46 -11.75 -5.06
CA LEU A 245 13.57 -11.11 -4.34
C LEU A 245 14.80 -12.00 -4.23
N VAL A 246 14.64 -13.31 -4.05
CA VAL A 246 15.74 -14.27 -3.93
C VAL A 246 16.63 -14.33 -5.18
N LYS A 247 16.10 -13.86 -6.33
CA LYS A 247 16.84 -13.76 -7.59
C LYS A 247 17.79 -12.56 -7.66
N VAL A 248 17.65 -11.60 -6.75
CA VAL A 248 18.43 -10.35 -6.76
C VAL A 248 19.15 -10.06 -5.45
N GLY A 249 18.81 -10.75 -4.37
CA GLY A 249 19.34 -10.50 -3.04
C GLY A 249 19.15 -11.66 -2.08
N ASP A 250 19.67 -11.48 -0.88
CA ASP A 250 19.61 -12.47 0.18
C ASP A 250 18.26 -12.33 0.93
N VAL A 251 17.54 -13.44 1.13
CA VAL A 251 16.20 -13.43 1.72
C VAL A 251 16.15 -14.40 2.90
N ALA A 252 15.82 -13.89 4.08
CA ALA A 252 15.50 -14.69 5.25
C ALA A 252 13.99 -14.70 5.51
N LEU A 253 13.46 -15.85 5.90
CA LEU A 253 12.06 -16.07 6.23
C LEU A 253 11.92 -16.42 7.71
N CYS A 254 11.08 -15.70 8.43
CA CYS A 254 10.71 -15.97 9.82
C CYS A 254 9.25 -16.46 9.86
N ASP A 255 9.08 -17.72 10.27
CA ASP A 255 7.80 -18.44 10.33
C ASP A 255 7.52 -18.89 11.77
N PRO A 256 7.00 -17.99 12.63
CA PRO A 256 6.73 -18.30 14.04
C PRO A 256 5.63 -19.36 14.23
N LYS A 257 4.88 -19.69 13.18
CA LYS A 257 3.78 -20.67 13.22
C LYS A 257 4.19 -22.06 12.75
N GLU A 258 5.46 -22.26 12.35
CA GLU A 258 5.97 -23.52 11.77
C GLU A 258 5.03 -24.11 10.70
N SER A 259 4.60 -23.26 9.78
CA SER A 259 3.49 -23.53 8.87
C SER A 259 3.97 -23.67 7.43
N ASP A 260 3.38 -22.87 6.53
CA ASP A 260 3.53 -22.99 5.08
C ASP A 260 4.95 -22.64 4.59
N LEU A 261 5.73 -21.83 5.32
CA LEU A 261 7.08 -21.44 4.91
C LEU A 261 8.15 -22.44 5.32
N THR A 262 7.90 -23.24 6.37
CA THR A 262 8.89 -24.21 6.88
C THR A 262 9.27 -25.27 5.84
N VAL A 263 8.37 -25.61 4.92
CA VAL A 263 8.66 -26.53 3.80
C VAL A 263 9.78 -26.02 2.89
N LEU A 264 9.98 -24.71 2.83
CA LEU A 264 10.99 -24.06 1.98
C LEU A 264 12.42 -24.32 2.45
N LYS A 265 12.63 -24.83 3.68
CA LYS A 265 13.94 -25.35 4.14
C LYS A 265 14.54 -26.41 3.21
N LYS A 266 13.71 -27.08 2.41
CA LYS A 266 14.12 -28.08 1.40
C LYS A 266 14.65 -27.47 0.10
N ALA A 267 14.44 -26.17 -0.12
CA ALA A 267 14.97 -25.47 -1.29
C ALA A 267 16.41 -25.02 -1.01
N PRO A 268 17.38 -25.24 -1.94
CA PRO A 268 18.77 -24.85 -1.74
C PRO A 268 18.96 -23.37 -1.38
N VAL A 269 18.16 -22.48 -2.01
CA VAL A 269 18.18 -21.03 -1.78
C VAL A 269 17.80 -20.62 -0.34
N PHE A 270 17.09 -21.48 0.39
CA PHE A 270 16.62 -21.19 1.75
C PHE A 270 17.22 -22.12 2.80
N LYS A 271 18.24 -22.90 2.44
CA LYS A 271 18.98 -23.71 3.39
C LYS A 271 19.57 -22.77 4.46
N ASN A 272 19.20 -22.98 5.71
CA ASN A 272 19.58 -22.13 6.86
C ASN A 272 19.04 -20.68 6.83
N HIS A 273 18.07 -20.36 5.97
CA HIS A 273 17.46 -19.03 5.87
C HIS A 273 15.96 -19.03 6.21
N VAL A 274 15.47 -20.09 6.86
CA VAL A 274 14.11 -20.16 7.42
C VAL A 274 14.21 -20.40 8.91
N TYR A 275 13.71 -19.45 9.69
CA TYR A 275 13.81 -19.42 11.14
C TYR A 275 12.40 -19.58 11.74
N SER A 276 12.26 -20.42 12.75
CA SER A 276 10.94 -20.73 13.34
C SER A 276 10.92 -20.64 14.86
N GLY A 277 12.03 -20.98 15.52
CA GLY A 277 12.15 -20.86 16.97
C GLY A 277 12.37 -19.41 17.42
N LYS A 278 11.93 -19.07 18.63
CA LYS A 278 12.15 -17.72 19.20
C LYS A 278 13.63 -17.31 19.17
N GLU A 279 14.52 -18.18 19.64
CA GLU A 279 15.97 -17.93 19.69
C GLU A 279 16.58 -17.80 18.29
N GLU A 280 16.10 -18.63 17.35
CA GLU A 280 16.55 -18.61 15.96
C GLU A 280 16.18 -17.28 15.28
N MET A 281 14.94 -16.81 15.49
CA MET A 281 14.45 -15.54 14.91
C MET A 281 15.12 -14.32 15.55
N VAL A 282 15.34 -14.34 16.86
CA VAL A 282 16.08 -13.26 17.55
C VAL A 282 17.55 -13.25 17.08
N GLY A 283 18.17 -14.42 16.95
CA GLY A 283 19.51 -14.57 16.36
C GLY A 283 19.58 -14.01 14.94
N CYS A 284 18.60 -14.33 14.09
CA CYS A 284 18.50 -13.78 12.74
C CYS A 284 18.43 -12.25 12.74
N LEU A 285 17.64 -11.64 13.63
CA LEU A 285 17.59 -10.18 13.78
C LEU A 285 18.94 -9.59 14.20
N ARG A 286 19.64 -10.20 15.16
CA ARG A 286 21.00 -9.78 15.57
C ARG A 286 21.97 -9.86 14.40
N ASP A 287 21.92 -10.93 13.62
CA ASP A 287 22.80 -11.13 12.46
C ASP A 287 22.55 -10.06 11.39
N TYR A 288 21.28 -9.71 11.13
CA TYR A 288 20.92 -8.65 10.20
C TYR A 288 21.38 -7.27 10.67
N VAL A 289 21.24 -6.95 11.96
CA VAL A 289 21.76 -5.69 12.53
C VAL A 289 23.28 -5.64 12.49
N THR A 290 23.96 -6.73 12.84
CA THR A 290 25.42 -6.83 12.79
C THR A 290 25.92 -6.62 11.34
N THR A 291 25.29 -7.31 10.39
CA THR A 291 25.61 -7.18 8.96
C THR A 291 25.35 -5.76 8.46
N MET A 292 24.27 -5.12 8.90
CA MET A 292 23.98 -3.72 8.58
C MET A 292 25.12 -2.80 9.04
N VAL A 293 25.59 -2.95 10.28
CA VAL A 293 26.70 -2.17 10.84
C VAL A 293 28.00 -2.42 10.08
N ASP A 294 28.30 -3.68 9.75
CA ASP A 294 29.49 -4.03 8.97
C ASP A 294 29.47 -3.43 7.57
N ARG A 295 28.31 -3.44 6.90
CA ARG A 295 28.13 -2.78 5.61
C ARG A 295 28.36 -1.28 5.71
N TYR A 296 27.89 -0.63 6.77
CA TYR A 296 28.18 0.78 7.02
C TYR A 296 29.68 1.06 7.15
N ARG A 297 30.41 0.23 7.91
CA ARG A 297 31.86 0.33 8.06
C ARG A 297 32.57 0.17 6.72
N PHE A 298 32.21 -0.86 5.96
CA PHE A 298 32.76 -1.11 4.63
C PHE A 298 32.53 0.07 3.69
N MET A 299 31.30 0.60 3.62
CA MET A 299 30.98 1.76 2.79
C MET A 299 31.72 3.01 3.23
N ALA A 300 31.87 3.22 4.54
CA ALA A 300 32.57 4.39 5.09
C ALA A 300 34.06 4.40 4.71
N GLN A 301 34.70 3.22 4.70
CA GLN A 301 36.11 3.02 4.39
C GLN A 301 36.40 2.90 2.88
N HIS A 302 35.36 2.70 2.05
CA HIS A 302 35.54 2.51 0.63
C HIS A 302 36.15 3.77 -0.02
N PRO A 303 37.20 3.67 -0.87
CA PRO A 303 37.88 4.83 -1.46
C PRO A 303 36.96 5.78 -2.24
N ASP A 304 35.87 5.23 -2.76
CA ASP A 304 34.86 5.93 -3.54
C ASP A 304 33.68 6.46 -2.72
N ASN A 305 33.75 6.45 -1.39
CA ASN A 305 32.68 6.91 -0.51
C ASN A 305 32.34 8.38 -0.76
N ARG A 306 31.05 8.66 -1.03
CA ARG A 306 30.52 10.01 -1.28
C ARG A 306 29.08 10.10 -0.83
N ILE A 307 28.66 11.30 -0.42
CA ILE A 307 27.28 11.60 -0.06
C ILE A 307 26.35 11.22 -1.23
N GLY A 308 25.27 10.50 -0.90
CA GLY A 308 24.26 10.09 -1.85
C GLY A 308 24.49 8.73 -2.53
N LYS A 309 25.60 8.05 -2.23
CA LYS A 309 25.79 6.64 -2.61
C LYS A 309 25.03 5.71 -1.67
N LYS A 310 24.64 4.55 -2.20
CA LYS A 310 23.94 3.47 -1.49
C LYS A 310 24.71 2.14 -1.63
N TYR A 311 24.33 1.14 -0.85
CA TYR A 311 24.92 -0.21 -0.86
C TYR A 311 25.21 -0.77 -2.27
N SER A 312 24.30 -0.59 -3.22
CA SER A 312 24.46 -1.10 -4.59
C SER A 312 25.57 -0.40 -5.38
N ASP A 313 25.96 0.83 -5.04
CA ASP A 313 27.11 1.51 -5.63
C ASP A 313 28.45 0.90 -5.20
N TYR A 314 28.44 0.10 -4.14
CA TYR A 314 29.59 -0.63 -3.60
C TYR A 314 29.55 -2.13 -3.96
N GLY A 315 28.66 -2.53 -4.87
CA GLY A 315 28.51 -3.93 -5.27
C GLY A 315 27.83 -4.83 -4.23
N LEU A 316 27.27 -4.25 -3.16
CA LEU A 316 26.53 -5.01 -2.17
C LEU A 316 25.13 -5.36 -2.71
N ARG A 317 24.67 -6.56 -2.39
CA ARG A 317 23.32 -7.04 -2.72
C ARG A 317 22.31 -6.61 -1.67
N PRO A 318 21.04 -6.40 -2.04
CA PRO A 318 19.99 -6.14 -1.07
C PRO A 318 19.75 -7.37 -0.18
N MET A 319 19.43 -7.14 1.09
CA MET A 319 19.02 -8.16 2.05
C MET A 319 17.58 -7.91 2.47
N PHE A 320 16.78 -8.96 2.52
CA PHE A 320 15.37 -8.91 2.89
C PHE A 320 15.12 -9.84 4.07
N LEU A 321 14.43 -9.33 5.08
CA LEU A 321 13.94 -10.08 6.22
C LEU A 321 12.42 -10.10 6.17
N ILE A 322 11.82 -11.28 6.05
CA ILE A 322 10.37 -11.45 5.90
C ILE A 322 9.81 -12.18 7.11
N PHE A 323 8.91 -11.54 7.85
CA PHE A 323 8.11 -12.18 8.90
C PHE A 323 6.74 -12.54 8.33
N ASP A 324 6.31 -13.80 8.37
CA ASP A 324 4.96 -14.17 7.93
C ASP A 324 3.87 -13.63 8.88
N GLU A 325 4.18 -13.65 10.18
CA GLU A 325 3.29 -13.15 11.22
C GLU A 325 4.07 -12.51 12.37
N TRP A 326 4.25 -11.19 12.29
CA TRP A 326 4.95 -10.45 13.34
C TRP A 326 4.25 -10.56 14.71
N ALA A 327 2.91 -10.48 14.74
CA ALA A 327 2.15 -10.60 15.98
C ALA A 327 2.35 -11.95 16.69
N ALA A 328 2.49 -13.05 15.95
CA ALA A 328 2.76 -14.36 16.53
C ALA A 328 4.19 -14.46 17.07
N PHE A 329 5.16 -13.81 16.42
CA PHE A 329 6.52 -13.74 16.95
C PHE A 329 6.59 -12.94 18.25
N ILE A 330 5.92 -11.79 18.33
CA ILE A 330 5.81 -11.02 19.58
C ILE A 330 5.15 -11.87 20.67
N ALA A 331 4.05 -12.55 20.37
CA ALA A 331 3.38 -13.42 21.34
C ALA A 331 4.27 -14.56 21.88
N MET A 332 5.21 -15.07 21.09
CA MET A 332 6.20 -16.06 21.56
C MET A 332 7.19 -15.49 22.58
N LEU A 333 7.32 -14.15 22.65
CA LEU A 333 8.24 -13.42 23.50
C LEU A 333 7.55 -12.74 24.69
N ASP A 334 6.22 -12.79 24.80
CA ASP A 334 5.45 -12.08 25.84
C ASP A 334 5.92 -12.40 27.27
N ASN A 335 6.39 -13.63 27.50
CA ASN A 335 6.91 -14.06 28.80
C ASN A 335 8.41 -13.76 29.02
N ASP A 336 9.10 -13.20 28.03
CA ASP A 336 10.53 -12.87 28.06
C ASP A 336 10.72 -11.39 27.69
N TYR A 337 10.39 -10.51 28.64
CA TYR A 337 10.43 -9.06 28.46
C TYR A 337 11.80 -8.53 28.01
N LYS A 338 12.89 -9.18 28.45
CA LYS A 338 14.25 -8.78 28.05
C LYS A 338 14.46 -9.05 26.56
N MET A 339 14.08 -10.23 26.10
CA MET A 339 14.17 -10.61 24.69
C MET A 339 13.21 -9.80 23.82
N LEU A 340 11.99 -9.53 24.30
CA LEU A 340 11.04 -8.64 23.63
C LEU A 340 11.63 -7.23 23.45
N SER A 341 12.20 -6.65 24.51
CA SER A 341 12.86 -5.34 24.44
C SER A 341 14.02 -5.33 23.44
N GLU A 342 14.86 -6.36 23.48
CA GLU A 342 15.96 -6.55 22.52
C GLU A 342 15.43 -6.59 21.07
N VAL A 343 14.39 -7.38 20.81
CA VAL A 343 13.79 -7.51 19.47
C VAL A 343 13.25 -6.17 18.97
N ILE A 344 12.56 -5.40 19.81
CA ILE A 344 12.05 -4.07 19.44
C ILE A 344 13.21 -3.10 19.14
N GLN A 345 14.31 -3.16 19.91
CA GLN A 345 15.51 -2.35 19.65
C GLN A 345 16.17 -2.73 18.32
N LEU A 346 16.40 -4.02 18.08
CA LEU A 346 16.99 -4.54 16.83
C LEU A 346 16.15 -4.14 15.62
N LEU A 347 14.83 -4.36 15.70
CA LEU A 347 13.90 -3.98 14.64
C LEU A 347 13.94 -2.46 14.37
N THR A 348 13.93 -1.64 15.42
CA THR A 348 14.02 -0.18 15.30
C THR A 348 15.27 0.25 14.55
N GLN A 349 16.42 -0.37 14.84
CA GLN A 349 17.66 -0.08 14.14
C GLN A 349 17.56 -0.44 12.65
N LEU A 350 17.02 -1.60 12.31
CA LEU A 350 16.82 -2.01 10.91
C LEU A 350 15.89 -1.07 10.15
N ILE A 351 14.79 -0.66 10.77
CA ILE A 351 13.81 0.23 10.15
C ILE A 351 14.38 1.64 9.91
N LEU A 352 15.11 2.19 10.89
CA LEU A 352 15.61 3.56 10.80
C LEU A 352 16.91 3.67 9.99
N LYS A 353 17.75 2.64 10.01
CA LYS A 353 19.10 2.67 9.40
C LYS A 353 19.28 1.68 8.25
N GLY A 354 18.40 0.71 8.04
CA GLY A 354 18.62 -0.36 7.07
C GLY A 354 18.77 0.10 5.62
N ARG A 355 18.07 1.18 5.24
CA ARG A 355 18.00 1.68 3.85
C ARG A 355 19.36 1.87 3.17
N GLN A 356 20.32 2.57 3.80
CA GLN A 356 21.60 2.86 3.12
C GLN A 356 22.49 1.62 3.01
N ALA A 357 22.38 0.70 3.99
CA ALA A 357 23.06 -0.59 4.01
C ALA A 357 22.37 -1.66 3.15
N GLY A 358 21.22 -1.35 2.55
CA GLY A 358 20.46 -2.27 1.71
C GLY A 358 19.81 -3.40 2.50
N VAL A 359 19.37 -3.13 3.72
CA VAL A 359 18.65 -4.07 4.58
C VAL A 359 17.18 -3.64 4.67
N PHE A 360 16.28 -4.53 4.26
CA PHE A 360 14.86 -4.26 4.07
C PHE A 360 14.02 -5.27 4.86
N VAL A 361 12.92 -4.79 5.44
CA VAL A 361 12.06 -5.60 6.33
C VAL A 361 10.65 -5.63 5.76
N ILE A 362 10.08 -6.83 5.67
CA ILE A 362 8.71 -7.10 5.25
C ILE A 362 7.99 -7.78 6.41
N GLU A 363 6.95 -7.16 6.93
CA GLU A 363 6.18 -7.71 8.05
C GLU A 363 4.78 -8.09 7.60
N GLY A 364 4.45 -9.36 7.79
CA GLY A 364 3.11 -9.90 7.66
C GLY A 364 2.35 -9.76 8.98
N LEU A 365 1.08 -9.32 8.89
CA LEU A 365 0.17 -9.19 10.03
C LEU A 365 -1.21 -9.73 9.65
N GLN A 366 -1.90 -10.39 10.57
CA GLN A 366 -3.34 -10.64 10.42
C GLN A 366 -4.17 -9.41 10.77
N ARG A 367 -3.78 -8.72 11.84
CA ARG A 367 -4.39 -7.46 12.29
C ARG A 367 -3.29 -6.41 12.51
N PRO A 368 -3.43 -5.20 11.95
CA PRO A 368 -2.43 -4.14 12.06
C PRO A 368 -2.55 -3.34 13.38
N ASP A 369 -2.71 -4.05 14.50
CA ASP A 369 -2.95 -3.43 15.80
C ASP A 369 -1.69 -2.72 16.33
N GLY A 370 -1.87 -1.58 17.00
CA GLY A 370 -0.77 -0.75 17.51
C GLY A 370 0.02 -1.38 18.68
N GLU A 371 -0.50 -2.47 19.24
CA GLU A 371 0.15 -3.27 20.28
C GLU A 371 1.40 -3.99 19.75
N PHE A 372 1.35 -4.48 18.49
CA PHE A 372 2.46 -5.25 17.91
C PHE A 372 3.50 -4.36 17.22
N ILE A 373 3.09 -3.21 16.69
CA ILE A 373 4.00 -2.23 16.07
C ILE A 373 3.62 -0.83 16.54
N LYS A 374 4.53 -0.20 17.27
CA LYS A 374 4.38 1.20 17.69
C LYS A 374 4.17 2.11 16.48
N THR A 375 3.27 3.09 16.59
CA THR A 375 2.91 4.01 15.50
C THR A 375 4.13 4.66 14.83
N ALA A 376 5.12 5.10 15.61
CA ALA A 376 6.34 5.72 15.08
C ALA A 376 7.15 4.78 14.17
N LEU A 377 7.21 3.49 14.49
CA LEU A 377 7.88 2.49 13.64
C LEU A 377 7.03 2.15 12.43
N ARG A 378 5.72 1.99 12.61
CA ARG A 378 4.76 1.75 11.51
C ARG A 378 4.83 2.86 10.45
N ASP A 379 5.09 4.09 10.85
CA ASP A 379 5.26 5.23 9.97
C ASP A 379 6.57 5.23 9.20
N ASN A 380 7.45 4.25 9.38
CA ASN A 380 8.61 4.00 8.51
C ASN A 380 8.35 2.86 7.49
N PHE A 381 7.28 2.07 7.67
CA PHE A 381 6.78 1.14 6.66
C PHE A 381 6.00 1.91 5.59
N MET A 382 6.77 2.42 4.62
CA MET A 382 6.28 3.28 3.53
C MET A 382 5.35 2.56 2.58
N ILE A 383 5.51 1.26 2.40
CA ILE A 383 4.59 0.45 1.60
C ILE A 383 3.67 -0.31 2.52
N ARG A 384 2.37 -0.19 2.28
CA ARG A 384 1.35 -0.91 3.04
C ARG A 384 0.42 -1.62 2.07
N ILE A 385 0.21 -2.91 2.30
CA ILE A 385 -0.63 -3.77 1.48
C ILE A 385 -1.62 -4.48 2.38
N SER A 386 -2.89 -4.47 2.01
CA SER A 386 -3.88 -5.39 2.54
C SER A 386 -4.24 -6.45 1.50
N VAL A 387 -4.50 -7.67 1.94
CA VAL A 387 -5.10 -8.74 1.14
C VAL A 387 -6.21 -9.43 1.91
N GLY A 388 -7.28 -9.77 1.20
CA GLY A 388 -8.55 -10.14 1.81
C GLY A 388 -9.29 -8.92 2.35
N VAL A 389 -10.37 -9.20 3.09
CA VAL A 389 -11.21 -8.18 3.73
C VAL A 389 -10.72 -7.96 5.15
N LEU A 390 -10.44 -6.70 5.49
CA LEU A 390 -10.22 -6.26 6.87
C LEU A 390 -11.47 -5.55 7.40
N GLU A 391 -11.56 -5.43 8.71
CA GLU A 391 -12.51 -4.51 9.36
C GLU A 391 -12.12 -3.04 9.08
N ASP A 392 -13.09 -2.13 9.12
CA ASP A 392 -12.89 -0.69 8.86
C ASP A 392 -11.81 -0.07 9.77
N THR A 393 -11.78 -0.49 11.03
CA THR A 393 -10.74 -0.13 12.00
C THR A 393 -9.37 -0.62 11.55
N GLY A 394 -9.27 -1.86 11.07
CA GLY A 394 -8.05 -2.45 10.54
C GLY A 394 -7.51 -1.70 9.32
N TYR A 395 -8.38 -1.27 8.39
CA TYR A 395 -7.95 -0.43 7.27
C TYR A 395 -7.40 0.93 7.72
N THR A 396 -8.05 1.55 8.71
CA THR A 396 -7.58 2.84 9.26
C THR A 396 -6.25 2.68 9.98
N MET A 397 -6.07 1.61 10.78
CA MET A 397 -4.81 1.31 11.46
C MET A 397 -3.68 1.03 10.47
N LEU A 398 -3.96 0.32 9.37
CA LEU A 398 -2.98 0.03 8.33
C LEU A 398 -2.63 1.30 7.53
N PHE A 399 -3.61 1.97 6.92
CA PHE A 399 -3.35 3.02 5.94
C PHE A 399 -3.35 4.44 6.50
N GLY A 400 -3.68 4.61 7.78
CA GLY A 400 -3.74 5.90 8.47
C GLY A 400 -4.98 6.73 8.16
N ASP A 401 -5.06 7.90 8.80
CA ASP A 401 -6.25 8.76 8.81
C ASP A 401 -6.67 9.29 7.44
N ALA A 402 -5.74 9.39 6.48
CA ALA A 402 -6.06 9.79 5.11
C ALA A 402 -7.12 8.87 4.47
N ASN A 403 -7.25 7.64 4.96
CA ASN A 403 -8.14 6.62 4.43
C ASN A 403 -9.41 6.40 5.27
N ARG A 404 -9.62 7.17 6.34
CA ARG A 404 -10.75 6.98 7.26
C ARG A 404 -12.11 7.08 6.58
N ASP A 405 -12.25 8.01 5.63
CA ASP A 405 -13.50 8.23 4.89
C ASP A 405 -13.54 7.46 3.56
N LYS A 406 -12.55 6.60 3.29
CA LYS A 406 -12.49 5.81 2.07
C LYS A 406 -13.47 4.65 2.15
N ASN A 407 -14.28 4.48 1.12
CA ASN A 407 -15.15 3.32 0.99
C ASN A 407 -14.35 2.12 0.47
N PHE A 408 -13.91 1.25 1.38
CA PHE A 408 -13.27 -0.01 1.03
C PHE A 408 -14.33 -1.00 0.54
N LYS A 409 -14.39 -1.19 -0.78
CA LYS A 409 -15.26 -2.15 -1.44
C LYS A 409 -14.95 -3.57 -0.97
N ASN A 410 -15.99 -4.32 -0.63
CA ASN A 410 -15.90 -5.76 -0.40
C ASN A 410 -16.44 -6.48 -1.64
N ILE A 411 -15.53 -7.15 -2.37
CA ILE A 411 -15.84 -7.83 -3.63
C ILE A 411 -15.13 -9.17 -3.58
N ASP A 412 -15.90 -10.21 -3.26
CA ASP A 412 -15.39 -11.59 -3.22
C ASP A 412 -15.55 -12.30 -4.57
N GLU A 413 -16.39 -11.77 -5.46
CA GLU A 413 -16.69 -12.36 -6.77
C GLU A 413 -16.52 -11.36 -7.91
N ILE A 414 -15.77 -11.76 -8.93
CA ILE A 414 -15.62 -10.99 -10.18
C ILE A 414 -16.10 -11.90 -11.31
N ASN A 415 -17.09 -11.44 -12.08
CA ASN A 415 -17.73 -12.21 -13.16
C ASN A 415 -18.34 -13.57 -12.70
N GLY A 416 -18.75 -13.69 -11.44
CA GLY A 416 -19.35 -14.91 -10.88
C GLY A 416 -18.35 -15.95 -10.37
N GLU A 417 -17.04 -15.64 -10.39
CA GLU A 417 -16.01 -16.49 -9.81
C GLU A 417 -15.48 -15.89 -8.50
N LYS A 418 -15.42 -16.72 -7.45
CA LYS A 418 -14.78 -16.34 -6.18
C LYS A 418 -13.29 -16.15 -6.40
N PHE A 419 -12.80 -15.00 -5.95
CA PHE A 419 -11.44 -14.59 -6.23
C PHE A 419 -10.66 -14.26 -4.94
N LYS A 420 -9.44 -14.82 -4.79
CA LYS A 420 -8.56 -14.61 -3.63
C LYS A 420 -7.36 -13.72 -3.98
N GLY A 421 -6.92 -12.90 -3.02
CA GLY A 421 -5.76 -12.01 -3.20
C GLY A 421 -6.11 -10.59 -3.66
N ARG A 422 -7.38 -10.20 -3.57
CA ARG A 422 -7.78 -8.79 -3.68
C ARG A 422 -7.52 -8.09 -2.36
N GLY A 423 -7.13 -6.83 -2.40
CA GLY A 423 -7.10 -5.93 -1.25
C GLY A 423 -6.71 -4.54 -1.68
N TYR A 424 -5.83 -3.87 -0.93
CA TYR A 424 -5.45 -2.49 -1.19
C TYR A 424 -3.95 -2.26 -1.04
N PHE A 425 -3.42 -1.26 -1.73
CA PHE A 425 -2.02 -0.84 -1.69
C PHE A 425 -1.97 0.66 -1.47
N ALA A 426 -1.14 1.11 -0.55
CA ALA A 426 -0.88 2.53 -0.36
C ALA A 426 0.59 2.79 -0.06
N HIS A 427 1.04 3.98 -0.45
CA HIS A 427 2.17 4.59 0.22
C HIS A 427 1.68 5.19 1.55
N ALA A 428 2.51 5.16 2.59
CA ALA A 428 2.17 5.72 3.90
C ALA A 428 1.72 7.19 3.76
N GLY A 429 0.54 7.50 4.29
CA GLY A 429 -0.07 8.84 4.21
C GLY A 429 -0.82 9.14 2.91
N GLU A 430 -0.80 8.25 1.91
CA GLU A 430 -1.58 8.39 0.67
C GLU A 430 -2.89 7.59 0.73
N MET A 431 -3.84 7.87 -0.18
CA MET A 431 -5.03 7.03 -0.28
C MET A 431 -4.64 5.65 -0.81
N ALA A 432 -5.14 4.62 -0.16
CA ALA A 432 -5.02 3.25 -0.60
C ALA A 432 -5.75 3.08 -1.94
N GLY A 433 -5.17 2.32 -2.86
CA GLY A 433 -5.78 1.94 -4.12
C GLY A 433 -6.07 0.45 -4.16
N GLU A 434 -7.06 -0.01 -4.93
CA GLU A 434 -7.28 -1.45 -5.12
C GLU A 434 -6.02 -2.15 -5.63
N PHE A 435 -5.71 -3.26 -4.97
CA PHE A 435 -4.56 -4.11 -5.24
C PHE A 435 -5.03 -5.54 -5.50
N PHE A 436 -4.34 -6.20 -6.43
CA PHE A 436 -4.54 -7.61 -6.73
C PHE A 436 -3.19 -8.31 -6.67
N SER A 437 -3.03 -9.20 -5.69
CA SER A 437 -1.83 -10.02 -5.56
C SER A 437 -1.60 -10.83 -6.83
N PRO A 438 -0.35 -11.12 -7.21
CA PRO A 438 -0.06 -11.91 -8.40
C PRO A 438 -0.84 -13.23 -8.46
N TYR A 439 -1.29 -13.60 -9.65
CA TYR A 439 -1.97 -14.87 -9.87
C TYR A 439 -0.97 -16.03 -9.84
N VAL A 440 -1.23 -16.96 -8.93
CA VAL A 440 -0.51 -18.22 -8.79
C VAL A 440 -1.42 -19.34 -9.31
N PRO A 441 -1.05 -20.03 -10.40
CA PRO A 441 -1.91 -21.01 -11.05
C PRO A 441 -1.81 -22.38 -10.35
N PHE A 442 -2.26 -22.46 -9.10
CA PHE A 442 -2.34 -23.72 -8.34
C PHE A 442 -3.21 -24.76 -9.06
N ASP A 443 -4.25 -24.30 -9.77
CA ASP A 443 -5.13 -25.10 -10.63
C ASP A 443 -4.38 -25.76 -11.81
N LYS A 444 -3.21 -25.23 -12.18
CA LYS A 444 -2.35 -25.77 -13.24
C LYS A 444 -1.12 -26.50 -12.67
N GLY A 445 -1.14 -26.82 -11.38
CA GLY A 445 -0.07 -27.57 -10.72
C GLY A 445 1.16 -26.74 -10.35
N PHE A 446 1.06 -25.41 -10.26
CA PHE A 446 2.18 -24.61 -9.76
C PHE A 446 2.46 -24.93 -8.29
N ASP A 447 3.71 -25.25 -7.97
CA ASP A 447 4.19 -25.49 -6.63
C ASP A 447 5.34 -24.52 -6.29
N PHE A 448 5.26 -23.90 -5.10
CA PHE A 448 6.28 -22.94 -4.67
C PHE A 448 7.61 -23.61 -4.37
N LEU A 449 7.61 -24.79 -3.74
CA LEU A 449 8.85 -25.47 -3.39
C LEU A 449 9.63 -25.83 -4.67
N GLU A 450 8.95 -26.37 -5.69
CA GLU A 450 9.57 -26.63 -6.99
C GLU A 450 10.12 -25.35 -7.63
N ALA A 451 9.35 -24.26 -7.57
CA ALA A 451 9.77 -22.98 -8.11
C ALA A 451 11.02 -22.41 -7.41
N PHE A 452 11.12 -22.57 -6.09
CA PHE A 452 12.31 -22.16 -5.32
C PHE A 452 13.50 -23.10 -5.52
N GLN A 453 13.27 -24.40 -5.70
CA GLN A 453 14.32 -25.37 -6.03
C GLN A 453 14.94 -25.13 -7.41
N ALA A 454 14.17 -24.58 -8.34
CA ALA A 454 14.64 -24.22 -9.67
C ALA A 454 15.47 -22.92 -9.69
N VAL A 455 15.51 -22.15 -8.59
CA VAL A 455 16.36 -20.97 -8.48
C VAL A 455 17.77 -21.41 -8.13
N GLU A 456 18.76 -20.98 -8.93
CA GLU A 456 20.17 -21.21 -8.61
C GLU A 456 20.51 -20.52 -7.28
N ALA A 457 21.03 -21.31 -6.32
CA ALA A 457 21.50 -20.77 -5.06
C ALA A 457 22.64 -19.79 -5.30
N LEU A 458 22.57 -18.62 -4.66
CA LEU A 458 23.67 -17.68 -4.68
C LEU A 458 24.89 -18.34 -4.01
N PRO A 459 26.10 -18.25 -4.59
CA PRO A 459 27.29 -18.81 -3.96
C PRO A 459 27.49 -18.21 -2.55
N GLU A 460 27.67 -19.06 -1.53
CA GLU A 460 27.89 -18.66 -0.12
C GLU A 460 29.09 -17.70 0.01
N ASP A 461 30.06 -17.83 -0.89
CA ASP A 461 31.31 -17.07 -1.01
C ASP A 461 31.16 -15.67 -1.64
N LEU A 462 29.97 -15.30 -2.12
CA LEU A 462 29.65 -13.96 -2.62
C LEU A 462 28.91 -13.07 -1.61
N VAL A 463 28.77 -13.50 -0.36
CA VAL A 463 28.42 -12.64 0.76
C VAL A 463 29.74 -12.06 1.31
N PRO A 464 30.16 -10.84 0.93
CA PRO A 464 31.28 -10.23 1.63
C PRO A 464 30.81 -10.03 3.07
N TYR A 465 31.50 -10.70 3.99
CA TYR A 465 31.27 -10.74 5.44
C TYR A 465 30.29 -11.78 5.99
N HIS A 466 30.83 -12.98 6.17
CA HIS A 466 30.74 -13.63 7.47
C HIS A 466 32.17 -13.74 8.04
N LYS A 467 32.38 -13.19 9.24
CA LYS A 467 33.60 -13.29 10.05
C LYS A 467 34.87 -12.64 9.45
N SER A 468 34.98 -11.31 9.55
CA SER A 468 36.25 -10.80 10.10
C SER A 468 36.00 -10.52 11.57
N GLU A 469 36.79 -11.10 12.47
CA GLU A 469 36.89 -10.57 13.83
C GLU A 469 37.21 -9.08 13.70
N ALA A 470 36.30 -8.22 14.15
CA ALA A 470 36.51 -6.79 14.12
C ALA A 470 37.73 -6.46 14.99
N PRO A 471 38.68 -5.62 14.54
CA PRO A 471 39.73 -5.12 15.42
C PRO A 471 39.10 -4.39 16.62
N ASP A 472 39.58 -4.69 17.83
CA ASP A 472 39.08 -4.16 19.11
C ASP A 472 38.98 -2.62 19.17
N GLU A 473 39.68 -1.89 18.29
CA GLU A 473 39.66 -0.42 18.21
C GLU A 473 38.31 0.19 17.78
N PHE A 474 37.35 -0.60 17.27
CA PHE A 474 36.06 -0.07 16.75
C PHE A 474 34.81 -0.45 17.57
N ALA A 475 34.98 -1.00 18.78
CA ALA A 475 33.89 -1.12 19.76
C ALA A 475 33.24 0.25 20.08
N GLY A 476 34.01 1.34 19.97
CA GLY A 476 33.51 2.71 20.15
C GLY A 476 32.50 3.16 19.10
N VAL A 477 32.57 2.65 17.86
CA VAL A 477 31.61 3.01 16.79
C VAL A 477 30.30 2.22 16.89
N LEU A 478 30.34 1.00 17.44
CA LEU A 478 29.13 0.29 17.88
C LEU A 478 28.42 1.10 18.96
N LYS A 479 29.18 1.59 19.94
CA LYS A 479 28.68 2.53 20.95
C LYS A 479 28.12 3.82 20.34
N GLU A 480 28.81 4.48 19.41
CA GLU A 480 28.29 5.71 18.78
C GLU A 480 27.03 5.46 17.91
N LEU A 481 26.88 4.27 17.30
CA LEU A 481 25.67 3.91 16.55
C LEU A 481 24.50 3.50 17.48
N GLU A 482 24.81 2.97 18.67
CA GLU A 482 23.91 2.77 19.81
C GLU A 482 23.54 4.10 20.49
N GLU A 483 24.45 5.08 20.54
CA GLU A 483 24.35 6.38 21.23
C GLU A 483 23.86 7.54 20.33
N LEU A 484 23.60 7.32 19.04
CA LEU A 484 22.79 8.28 18.24
C LEU A 484 21.45 8.47 18.96
N PRO A 485 20.83 9.67 18.96
CA PRO A 485 19.66 9.97 19.77
C PRO A 485 18.40 9.31 19.20
N ILE A 486 18.38 7.97 19.25
CA ILE A 486 17.19 7.13 19.26
C ILE A 486 16.35 7.54 20.46
N ASP A 487 16.98 8.04 21.53
CA ASP A 487 16.36 8.71 22.66
C ASP A 487 15.43 9.85 22.27
N SER A 488 15.58 10.54 21.13
CA SER A 488 14.60 11.57 20.73
C SER A 488 13.29 10.97 20.17
N VAL A 489 13.37 9.82 19.50
CA VAL A 489 12.21 9.03 19.05
C VAL A 489 11.62 8.24 20.22
N PHE A 490 12.48 7.79 21.14
CA PHE A 490 12.11 7.17 22.40
C PHE A 490 11.48 8.19 23.36
N GLU A 491 11.97 9.41 23.52
CA GLU A 491 11.45 10.48 24.41
C GLU A 491 10.05 10.93 24.00
N GLU A 492 9.77 10.99 22.69
CA GLU A 492 8.41 11.23 22.21
C GLU A 492 7.50 10.01 22.41
N ALA A 493 8.05 8.80 22.42
CA ALA A 493 7.35 7.54 22.66
C ALA A 493 7.25 7.13 24.14
N THR A 494 8.08 7.66 25.03
CA THR A 494 8.14 7.38 26.48
C THR A 494 7.38 8.42 27.30
N LYS A 495 6.77 9.44 26.68
CA LYS A 495 5.81 10.37 27.32
C LYS A 495 4.59 9.71 27.99
N GLN A 496 4.46 8.39 27.93
CA GLN A 496 3.50 7.61 28.71
C GLN A 496 4.05 6.99 29.99
N HIS A 497 5.35 7.13 30.30
CA HIS A 497 5.89 6.70 31.59
C HIS A 497 5.45 7.68 32.68
N GLN A 498 4.89 7.16 33.75
CA GLN A 498 4.41 7.94 34.89
C GLN A 498 5.50 7.97 35.96
N THR A 499 5.68 9.14 36.59
CA THR A 499 6.57 9.23 37.74
C THR A 499 5.87 8.71 39.00
N LEU A 500 6.64 8.43 40.04
CA LEU A 500 6.08 8.06 41.35
C LEU A 500 5.17 9.16 41.94
N ASP A 501 5.44 10.43 41.61
CA ASP A 501 4.60 11.56 42.03
C ASP A 501 3.26 11.58 41.28
N ASP A 502 3.26 11.26 39.99
CA ASP A 502 2.04 11.16 39.19
C ASP A 502 1.14 10.00 39.66
N LEU A 503 1.76 8.86 39.97
CA LEU A 503 1.07 7.69 40.50
C LEU A 503 0.47 7.97 41.89
N ALA A 504 1.20 8.68 42.75
CA ALA A 504 0.72 9.10 44.07
C ALA A 504 -0.49 10.04 43.96
N LYS A 505 -0.48 10.99 43.01
CA LYS A 505 -1.64 11.87 42.73
C LYS A 505 -2.84 11.07 42.23
N ARG A 506 -2.63 10.14 41.30
CA ARG A 506 -3.70 9.31 40.71
C ARG A 506 -4.39 8.42 41.75
N LEU A 507 -3.62 7.86 42.69
CA LEU A 507 -4.13 7.05 43.80
C LEU A 507 -4.65 7.87 44.99
N SER A 508 -4.50 9.20 44.97
CA SER A 508 -4.77 10.06 46.14
C SER A 508 -4.03 9.59 47.40
N LYS A 509 -2.77 9.17 47.26
CA LYS A 509 -1.90 8.69 48.34
C LYS A 509 -0.65 9.55 48.49
N SER A 510 -0.01 9.43 49.66
CA SER A 510 1.29 10.06 49.86
C SER A 510 2.38 9.36 49.04
N PHE A 511 3.35 10.13 48.56
CA PHE A 511 4.55 9.62 47.88
C PHE A 511 5.21 8.47 48.66
N SER A 512 5.30 8.61 49.99
CA SER A 512 5.92 7.58 50.85
C SER A 512 5.14 6.27 50.88
N GLN A 513 3.82 6.30 50.76
CA GLN A 513 2.99 5.08 50.73
C GLN A 513 3.17 4.34 49.42
N VAL A 514 3.14 5.05 48.28
CA VAL A 514 3.36 4.44 46.97
C VAL A 514 4.78 3.89 46.85
N LYS A 515 5.79 4.65 47.31
CA LYS A 515 7.18 4.19 47.36
C LYS A 515 7.35 2.93 48.22
N HIS A 516 6.62 2.82 49.33
CA HIS A 516 6.66 1.64 50.18
C HIS A 516 6.06 0.39 49.49
N VAL A 517 4.99 0.54 48.71
CA VAL A 517 4.42 -0.57 47.94
C VAL A 517 5.40 -1.02 46.86
N VAL A 518 5.97 -0.07 46.12
CA VAL A 518 7.01 -0.33 45.10
C VAL A 518 8.20 -1.06 45.72
N SER A 519 8.69 -0.63 46.89
CA SER A 519 9.82 -1.29 47.56
C SER A 519 9.47 -2.69 48.04
N LEU A 520 8.25 -2.95 48.51
CA LEU A 520 7.81 -4.28 48.94
C LEU A 520 7.71 -5.28 47.79
N VAL A 521 7.39 -4.80 46.58
CA VAL A 521 7.38 -5.62 45.36
C VAL A 521 8.81 -5.97 44.93
N GLU A 522 9.73 -5.00 44.96
CA GLU A 522 11.16 -5.23 44.66
C GLU A 522 11.84 -6.11 45.73
N GLU A 523 11.59 -5.88 47.02
CA GLU A 523 12.13 -6.67 48.14
C GLU A 523 11.65 -8.12 48.14
N GLY A 524 10.49 -8.38 47.51
CA GLY A 524 9.94 -9.72 47.36
C GLY A 524 10.40 -10.44 46.08
N ASP A 525 11.31 -9.85 45.31
CA ASP A 525 11.77 -10.33 44.00
C ASP A 525 10.62 -10.60 42.99
N TYR A 526 9.46 -9.96 43.17
CA TYR A 526 8.30 -10.15 42.29
C TYR A 526 8.42 -9.36 40.98
N TYR A 527 8.94 -8.13 41.07
CA TYR A 527 9.08 -7.23 39.92
C TYR A 527 10.11 -6.14 40.23
N ILE A 528 10.96 -5.80 39.25
CA ILE A 528 11.95 -4.71 39.36
C ILE A 528 11.49 -3.57 38.47
N PHE A 529 11.30 -2.39 39.05
CA PHE A 529 10.78 -1.24 38.31
C PHE A 529 11.90 -0.47 37.61
N GLY A 530 11.56 0.11 36.46
CA GLY A 530 12.45 1.00 35.72
C GLY A 530 12.84 2.24 36.53
N ARG A 531 14.06 2.72 36.32
CA ARG A 531 14.53 4.01 36.83
C ARG A 531 14.96 4.89 35.65
N ASP A 532 14.69 6.19 35.74
CA ASP A 532 15.18 7.18 34.78
C ASP A 532 16.68 7.46 34.97
N ASP A 533 17.26 8.29 34.10
CA ASP A 533 18.68 8.67 34.13
C ASP A 533 19.08 9.41 35.42
N GLU A 534 18.11 9.92 36.18
CA GLU A 534 18.30 10.55 37.50
C GLU A 534 18.13 9.57 38.67
N GLY A 535 17.88 8.28 38.39
CA GLY A 535 17.69 7.23 39.39
C GLY A 535 16.31 7.22 40.06
N LYS A 536 15.32 7.94 39.53
CA LYS A 536 13.94 7.97 40.04
C LYS A 536 13.09 6.91 39.35
N TYR A 537 12.08 6.39 40.05
CA TYR A 537 11.18 5.40 39.47
C TYR A 537 10.38 5.96 38.29
N SER A 538 10.39 5.22 37.19
CA SER A 538 9.68 5.50 35.95
C SER A 538 8.83 4.29 35.61
N PHE A 539 7.50 4.48 35.62
CA PHE A 539 6.54 3.38 35.48
C PHE A 539 5.91 3.36 34.10
N THR A 540 5.87 2.21 33.43
CA THR A 540 5.00 2.05 32.25
C THR A 540 3.51 2.16 32.64
N PRO A 541 2.58 2.40 31.69
CA PRO A 541 1.16 2.38 31.98
C PRO A 541 0.68 1.08 32.63
N VAL A 542 1.26 -0.06 32.22
CA VAL A 542 0.94 -1.39 32.77
C VAL A 542 1.46 -1.54 34.21
N GLU A 543 2.69 -1.11 34.49
CA GLU A 543 3.23 -1.07 35.86
C GLU A 543 2.43 -0.15 36.79
N SER A 544 1.98 0.98 36.24
CA SER A 544 1.12 1.92 36.96
C SER A 544 -0.21 1.27 37.33
N ASP A 545 -0.85 0.58 36.38
CA ASP A 545 -2.11 -0.12 36.63
C ASP A 545 -1.94 -1.33 37.57
N MET A 546 -0.79 -2.02 37.53
CA MET A 546 -0.43 -3.07 38.49
C MET A 546 -0.34 -2.52 39.92
N ILE A 547 0.41 -1.43 40.13
CA ILE A 547 0.53 -0.80 41.44
C ILE A 547 -0.83 -0.29 41.92
N ILE A 548 -1.64 0.26 41.01
CA ILE A 548 -3.00 0.71 41.33
C ILE A 548 -3.85 -0.46 41.82
N ALA A 549 -3.86 -1.59 41.09
CA ALA A 549 -4.62 -2.77 41.47
C ALA A 549 -4.19 -3.33 42.85
N ILE A 550 -2.89 -3.36 43.15
CA ILE A 550 -2.38 -3.79 44.46
C ILE A 550 -2.86 -2.86 45.58
N VAL A 551 -2.82 -1.54 45.36
CA VAL A 551 -3.26 -0.56 46.35
C VAL A 551 -4.77 -0.62 46.55
N GLU A 552 -5.57 -0.67 45.49
CA GLU A 552 -7.04 -0.78 45.57
C GLU A 552 -7.47 -2.09 46.24
N THR A 553 -6.81 -3.22 45.93
CA THR A 553 -7.09 -4.51 46.56
C THR A 553 -6.79 -4.48 48.06
N LYS A 554 -5.73 -3.79 48.46
CA LYS A 554 -5.42 -3.56 49.87
C LYS A 554 -6.46 -2.69 50.57
N GLU A 555 -7.08 -1.74 49.88
CA GLU A 555 -8.13 -0.90 50.45
C GLU A 555 -9.48 -1.61 50.57
N ALA A 556 -9.78 -2.51 49.64
CA ALA A 556 -11.00 -3.31 49.65
C ALA A 556 -10.99 -4.45 50.71
N GLY A 557 -9.85 -4.73 51.35
CA GLY A 557 -9.71 -5.87 52.27
C GLY A 557 -8.79 -5.63 53.49
N GLU A 558 -8.84 -6.55 54.45
CA GLU A 558 -8.09 -6.44 55.71
C GLU A 558 -6.64 -6.96 55.65
N LYS A 559 -6.25 -7.64 54.55
CA LYS A 559 -4.91 -8.24 54.35
C LYS A 559 -3.79 -7.22 54.38
N ARG A 560 -2.56 -7.60 54.77
CA ARG A 560 -1.38 -6.70 54.73
C ARG A 560 -0.82 -6.56 53.31
N TYR A 561 -0.09 -5.48 53.02
CA TYR A 561 0.51 -5.28 51.68
C TYR A 561 1.33 -6.47 51.19
N LYS A 562 2.15 -7.09 52.06
CA LYS A 562 2.93 -8.30 51.72
C LYS A 562 2.05 -9.49 51.31
N GLU A 563 0.90 -9.66 51.95
CA GLU A 563 -0.06 -10.73 51.63
C GLU A 563 -0.81 -10.44 50.33
N VAL A 564 -1.23 -9.18 50.12
CA VAL A 564 -1.90 -8.75 48.88
C VAL A 564 -0.98 -8.88 47.67
N ILE A 565 0.30 -8.50 47.81
CA ILE A 565 1.31 -8.64 46.75
C ILE A 565 1.54 -10.12 46.44
N SER A 566 1.76 -10.96 47.46
CA SER A 566 1.95 -12.41 47.25
C SER A 566 0.72 -13.08 46.61
N ASP A 567 -0.49 -12.69 46.98
CA ASP A 567 -1.74 -13.19 46.36
C ASP A 567 -1.90 -12.70 44.91
N PHE A 568 -1.49 -11.46 44.62
CA PHE A 568 -1.58 -10.87 43.28
C PHE A 568 -0.66 -11.59 42.29
N PHE A 569 0.57 -11.91 42.70
CA PHE A 569 1.53 -12.61 41.85
C PHE A 569 1.31 -14.13 41.82
N SER A 570 0.79 -14.75 42.89
CA SER A 570 0.48 -16.20 42.89
C SER A 570 -0.76 -16.55 42.05
N LYS A 571 -1.79 -15.70 42.02
CA LYS A 571 -2.96 -15.91 41.13
C LYS A 571 -2.64 -15.81 39.64
N ASN A 572 -1.60 -15.07 39.27
CA ASN A 572 -1.16 -14.95 37.89
C ASN A 572 -0.30 -16.15 37.45
N GLU A 573 0.31 -16.91 38.38
CA GLU A 573 0.98 -18.18 38.08
C GLU A 573 0.01 -19.36 37.88
N GLU A 574 -1.16 -19.37 38.54
CA GLU A 574 -2.19 -20.41 38.34
C GLU A 574 -3.09 -20.17 37.11
N ALA A 575 -3.03 -18.98 36.51
CA ALA A 575 -3.82 -18.59 35.33
C ALA A 575 -3.03 -18.60 34.01
N ALA A 576 -1.72 -18.89 34.06
CA ALA A 576 -0.83 -19.16 32.93
C ALA A 576 -0.63 -20.67 32.75
#